data_AF-A0A381R9R6-F1
#
_entry.id   AF-A0A381R9R6-F1
#
_cell.length_a   1.000
_cell.length_b   1.000
_cell.length_c   1.000
_cell.angle_alpha   90.00
_cell.angle_beta   90.00
_cell.angle_gamma   90.00
#
_symmetry.space_group_name_H-M   'P 1'
#
loop_
_entity.id
_entity.type
_entity.pdbx_description
1 polymer ?
#
loop_
_entity_poly.entity_id
_entity_poly.type
_entity_poly.pdbx_seq_one_letter_code
_entity_poly.pdbx_strand_id
1 'polypeptide(L)'
;MDPSLYSLTERWGAGFAHSSLLLIGLPLTVILLPIPFSLAPCPVVTYMLARFFRRRMLVWGANQSIQASAIQVLIVLVAGMVALINLPRQIDLALGTAGFLLFLYTLWAAFDTLLGYDFRYFLIGKVVSRVSEANLKRQEHRKGWSNESG
;
A
#
# COMPACT_ATOMS: atom_id res chain seq x y z
N MET A 1 24.32 -5.13 13.72
CA MET A 1 23.01 -5.03 13.03
C MET A 1 22.06 -5.90 13.81
N ASP A 2 21.16 -5.29 14.57
CA ASP A 2 20.15 -6.06 15.30
C ASP A 2 19.27 -6.80 14.30
N PRO A 3 18.99 -8.09 14.50
CA PRO A 3 18.05 -8.81 13.65
C PRO A 3 16.70 -8.10 13.73
N SER A 4 16.16 -7.71 12.57
CA SER A 4 14.85 -7.06 12.51
C SER A 4 13.80 -7.90 13.24
N LEU A 5 12.97 -7.26 14.07
CA LEU A 5 11.87 -7.91 14.81
C LEU A 5 10.86 -8.63 13.91
N TYR A 6 10.82 -8.29 12.62
CA TYR A 6 9.89 -8.83 11.63
C TYR A 6 10.54 -9.89 10.73
N SER A 7 9.74 -10.87 10.32
CA SER A 7 10.19 -11.94 9.44
C SER A 7 10.66 -11.39 8.08
N LEU A 8 11.63 -12.07 7.46
CA LEU A 8 12.13 -11.72 6.13
C LEU A 8 10.97 -11.64 5.11
N THR A 9 10.03 -12.58 5.18
CA THR A 9 8.82 -12.63 4.34
C THR A 9 7.96 -11.37 4.49
N GLU A 10 7.76 -10.89 5.73
CA GLU A 10 7.00 -9.67 5.95
C GLU A 10 7.73 -8.44 5.40
N ARG A 11 9.05 -8.35 5.62
CA ARG A 11 9.86 -7.21 5.14
C ARG A 11 9.84 -7.11 3.62
N TRP A 12 10.08 -8.23 2.94
CA TRP A 12 10.02 -8.28 1.48
C TRP A 12 8.63 -8.00 0.94
N GLY A 13 7.58 -8.57 1.54
CA GLY A 13 6.23 -8.31 1.05
C GLY A 13 5.77 -6.88 1.34
N ALA A 14 6.10 -6.31 2.49
CA ALA A 14 5.85 -4.89 2.78
C ALA A 14 6.59 -4.00 1.78
N GLY A 15 7.89 -4.21 1.60
CA GLY A 15 8.70 -3.50 0.60
C GLY A 15 8.10 -3.58 -0.80
N PHE A 16 7.77 -4.80 -1.24
CA PHE A 16 7.10 -5.06 -2.51
C PHE A 16 5.80 -4.27 -2.62
N ALA A 17 4.96 -4.29 -1.57
CA ALA A 17 3.69 -3.60 -1.59
C ALA A 17 3.87 -2.11 -1.85
N HIS A 18 4.79 -1.47 -1.14
CA HIS A 18 5.09 -0.05 -1.32
C HIS A 18 5.71 0.27 -2.69
N SER A 19 6.50 -0.65 -3.25
CA SER A 19 7.12 -0.50 -4.57
C SER A 19 6.23 -0.93 -5.76
N SER A 20 4.99 -1.38 -5.55
CA SER A 20 4.19 -1.98 -6.62
C SER A 20 3.90 -1.02 -7.79
N LEU A 21 3.83 0.29 -7.54
CA LEU A 21 3.73 1.30 -8.61
C LEU A 21 4.96 1.27 -9.53
N LEU A 22 6.16 1.06 -8.98
CA LEU A 22 7.40 0.94 -9.76
C LEU A 22 7.50 -0.42 -10.45
N LEU A 23 7.12 -1.50 -9.78
CA LEU A 23 7.33 -2.87 -10.27
C LEU A 23 6.21 -3.38 -11.19
N ILE A 24 5.01 -2.82 -11.08
CA ILE A 24 3.83 -3.21 -11.85
C ILE A 24 3.32 -2.02 -12.67
N GLY A 25 3.01 -0.92 -11.99
CA GLY A 25 2.37 0.24 -12.62
C GLY A 25 3.17 0.83 -13.78
N LEU A 26 4.44 1.15 -13.53
CA LEU A 26 5.32 1.79 -14.51
C LEU A 26 5.62 0.88 -15.71
N PRO A 27 5.98 -0.41 -15.53
CA PRO A 27 6.09 -1.35 -16.65
C PRO A 27 4.81 -1.45 -17.48
N LEU A 28 3.63 -1.50 -16.83
CA LEU A 28 2.35 -1.50 -17.55
C LEU A 28 2.12 -0.19 -18.32
N THR A 29 2.55 0.95 -17.78
CA THR A 29 2.50 2.24 -18.49
C THR A 29 3.33 2.22 -19.77
N VAL A 30 4.54 1.67 -19.70
CA VAL A 30 5.47 1.66 -20.83
C VAL A 30 5.02 0.71 -21.94
N ILE A 31 4.40 -0.42 -21.59
CA ILE A 31 4.21 -1.54 -22.51
C ILE A 31 2.76 -1.68 -22.99
N LEU A 32 1.75 -1.33 -22.18
CA LEU A 32 0.37 -1.80 -22.43
C LEU A 32 -0.74 -0.78 -22.24
N LEU A 33 -0.73 0.01 -21.15
CA LEU A 33 -1.89 0.81 -20.72
C LEU A 33 -1.52 2.25 -20.39
N PRO A 34 -2.31 3.26 -20.78
CA PRO A 34 -2.07 4.62 -20.31
C PRO A 34 -2.42 4.79 -18.83
N ILE A 35 -1.84 5.82 -18.21
CA ILE A 35 -2.25 6.30 -16.88
C ILE A 35 -3.68 6.85 -16.97
N PRO A 36 -4.57 6.60 -16.00
CA PRO A 36 -4.33 5.94 -14.71
C PRO A 36 -4.51 4.41 -14.73
N PHE A 37 -4.95 3.83 -15.85
CA PHE A 37 -5.36 2.43 -15.92
C PHE A 37 -4.22 1.44 -15.65
N SER A 38 -3.01 1.77 -16.07
CA SER A 38 -1.80 0.99 -15.74
C SER A 38 -1.51 0.90 -14.23
N LEU A 39 -1.93 1.91 -13.45
CA LEU A 39 -1.69 1.99 -12.02
C LEU A 39 -2.77 1.26 -11.20
N ALA A 40 -3.95 1.06 -11.77
CA ALA A 40 -5.12 0.47 -11.10
C ALA A 40 -4.87 -0.93 -10.48
N PRO A 41 -4.05 -1.83 -11.06
CA PRO A 41 -3.74 -3.11 -10.43
C PRO A 41 -2.94 -2.99 -9.13
N CYS A 42 -2.15 -1.94 -8.96
CA CYS A 42 -1.24 -1.76 -7.82
C CYS A 42 -1.96 -1.80 -6.45
N PRO A 43 -2.98 -0.96 -6.19
CA PRO A 43 -3.71 -1.00 -4.92
C PRO A 43 -4.43 -2.33 -4.67
N VAL A 44 -4.82 -3.05 -5.72
CA VAL A 44 -5.47 -4.36 -5.62
C VAL A 44 -4.47 -5.41 -5.17
N VAL A 45 -3.30 -5.48 -5.81
CA VAL A 45 -2.23 -6.44 -5.46
C VAL A 45 -1.78 -6.23 -4.02
N THR A 46 -1.56 -4.98 -3.62
CA THR A 46 -1.15 -4.66 -2.23
C THR A 46 -2.23 -4.98 -1.20
N TYR A 47 -3.51 -4.76 -1.54
CA TYR A 47 -4.62 -5.20 -0.70
C TYR A 47 -4.68 -6.73 -0.55
N MET A 48 -4.48 -7.46 -1.65
CA MET A 48 -4.42 -8.92 -1.62
C MET A 48 -3.28 -9.41 -0.74
N LEU A 49 -2.13 -8.74 -0.78
CA LEU A 49 -1.01 -9.05 0.10
C LEU A 49 -1.34 -8.76 1.57
N ALA A 50 -2.03 -7.65 1.87
CA ALA A 50 -2.53 -7.36 3.21
C ALA A 50 -3.48 -8.46 3.72
N ARG A 51 -4.33 -9.02 2.84
CA ARG A 51 -5.21 -10.14 3.18
C ARG A 51 -4.41 -11.44 3.40
N PHE A 52 -3.40 -11.69 2.60
CA PHE A 52 -2.50 -12.84 2.75
C PHE A 52 -1.80 -12.82 4.11
N PHE A 53 -1.19 -11.69 4.48
CA PHE A 53 -0.53 -11.53 5.78
C PHE A 53 -1.50 -11.67 6.96
N ARG A 54 -2.69 -11.07 6.88
CA ARG A 54 -3.74 -11.23 7.90
C ARG A 54 -4.16 -12.68 8.13
N ARG A 55 -4.28 -13.49 7.07
CA ARG A 55 -4.62 -14.92 7.22
C ARG A 55 -3.58 -15.69 8.03
N ARG A 56 -2.31 -15.29 7.92
CA ARG A 56 -1.15 -15.88 8.61
C ARG A 56 -0.80 -15.22 9.94
N MET A 57 -1.62 -14.29 10.44
CA MET A 57 -1.37 -13.53 11.69
C MET A 57 -0.09 -12.68 11.65
N LEU A 58 0.36 -12.31 10.46
CA LEU A 58 1.52 -11.44 10.24
C LEU A 58 1.04 -9.98 10.26
N VAL A 59 0.86 -9.46 11.48
CA VAL A 59 0.18 -8.18 11.75
C VAL A 59 0.93 -6.99 11.15
N TRP A 60 2.26 -6.99 11.24
CA TRP A 60 3.06 -5.88 10.76
C TRP A 60 3.04 -5.81 9.23
N GLY A 61 3.29 -6.93 8.54
CA GLY A 61 3.21 -7.00 7.08
C GLY A 61 1.81 -6.64 6.55
N ALA A 62 0.76 -7.05 7.25
CA ALA A 62 -0.62 -6.67 6.95
C ALA A 62 -0.84 -5.15 7.04
N ASN A 63 -0.34 -4.51 8.10
CA ASN A 63 -0.45 -3.07 8.33
C ASN A 63 0.31 -2.25 7.29
N GLN A 64 1.52 -2.67 6.91
CA GLN A 64 2.29 -1.99 5.86
C GLN A 64 1.60 -2.15 4.50
N SER A 65 1.15 -3.35 4.17
CA SER A 65 0.49 -3.62 2.88
C SER A 65 -0.84 -2.87 2.71
N ILE A 66 -1.62 -2.69 3.78
CA ILE A 66 -2.87 -1.91 3.72
C ILE A 66 -2.61 -0.40 3.62
N GLN A 67 -1.54 0.10 4.25
CA GLN A 67 -1.08 1.48 4.07
C GLN A 67 -0.64 1.72 2.61
N ALA A 68 0.14 0.80 2.03
CA ALA A 68 0.53 0.84 0.62
C ALA A 68 -0.69 0.81 -0.33
N SER A 69 -1.69 -0.03 -0.05
CA SER A 69 -2.92 -0.05 -0.84
C SER A 69 -3.67 1.29 -0.79
N ALA A 70 -3.86 1.85 0.40
CA ALA A 70 -4.58 3.11 0.57
C ALA A 70 -3.91 4.29 -0.15
N ILE A 71 -2.58 4.43 -0.02
CA ILE A 71 -1.85 5.51 -0.70
C ILE A 71 -1.85 5.32 -2.22
N GLN A 72 -1.82 4.07 -2.71
CA GLN A 72 -1.88 3.78 -4.13
C GLN A 72 -3.26 4.07 -4.72
N VAL A 73 -4.35 3.84 -3.97
CA VAL A 73 -5.68 4.32 -4.37
C VAL A 73 -5.67 5.83 -4.53
N LEU A 74 -5.10 6.57 -3.58
CA LEU A 74 -4.98 8.03 -3.67
C LEU A 74 -4.19 8.45 -4.92
N ILE A 75 -3.07 7.80 -5.20
CA ILE A 75 -2.25 8.07 -6.40
C ILE A 75 -3.06 7.80 -7.68
N VAL A 76 -3.81 6.69 -7.75
CA VAL A 76 -4.68 6.39 -8.90
C VAL A 76 -5.75 7.46 -9.09
N LEU A 77 -6.35 7.95 -8.01
CA LEU A 77 -7.34 9.03 -8.07
C LEU A 77 -6.73 10.34 -8.57
N VAL A 78 -5.58 10.74 -8.03
CA VAL A 78 -4.86 11.95 -8.48
C VAL A 78 -4.46 11.84 -9.94
N ALA A 79 -3.90 10.70 -10.33
CA ALA A 79 -3.52 10.44 -11.72
C ALA A 79 -4.74 10.43 -12.66
N GLY A 80 -5.88 9.91 -12.21
CA GLY A 80 -7.13 9.95 -12.96
C GLY A 80 -7.68 11.36 -13.12
N MET A 81 -7.60 12.21 -12.08
CA MET A 81 -7.97 13.62 -12.21
C MET A 81 -7.11 14.34 -13.24
N VAL A 82 -5.79 14.14 -13.20
CA VAL A 82 -4.84 14.73 -14.15
C VAL A 82 -5.08 14.24 -15.58
N ALA A 83 -5.32 12.94 -15.77
CA ALA A 83 -5.38 12.34 -17.11
C ALA A 83 -6.76 12.43 -17.77
N LEU A 84 -7.84 12.47 -17.00
CA LEU A 84 -9.22 12.35 -17.51
C LEU A 84 -10.03 13.64 -17.40
N ILE A 85 -9.56 14.63 -16.64
CA ILE A 85 -10.28 15.89 -16.42
C ILE A 85 -9.49 17.04 -17.05
N ASN A 86 -10.17 17.90 -17.80
CA ASN A 86 -9.60 19.13 -18.35
C ASN A 86 -9.46 20.18 -17.25
N LEU A 87 -8.40 20.08 -16.46
CA LEU A 87 -8.09 21.01 -15.37
C LEU A 87 -7.33 22.24 -15.88
N PRO A 88 -7.45 23.40 -15.20
CA PRO A 88 -6.56 24.53 -15.43
C PRO A 88 -5.10 24.13 -15.28
N ARG A 89 -4.22 24.64 -16.15
CA ARG A 89 -2.81 24.21 -16.23
C ARG A 89 -2.06 24.26 -14.90
N GLN A 90 -2.33 25.27 -14.07
CA GLN A 90 -1.70 25.40 -12.75
C GLN A 90 -2.12 24.28 -11.79
N ILE A 91 -3.40 23.88 -11.82
CA ILE A 91 -3.95 22.80 -10.98
C ILE A 91 -3.44 21.45 -11.47
N ASP A 92 -3.42 21.24 -12.78
CA ASP A 92 -2.85 20.05 -13.42
C ASP A 92 -1.38 19.83 -13.01
N LEU A 93 -0.54 20.86 -13.12
CA LEU A 93 0.85 20.82 -12.68
C LEU A 93 1.00 20.55 -11.18
N ALA A 94 0.18 21.18 -10.34
CA ALA A 94 0.20 20.97 -8.90
C ALA A 94 -0.17 19.54 -8.52
N LEU A 95 -1.24 18.99 -9.10
CA LEU A 95 -1.68 17.62 -8.86
C LEU A 95 -0.69 16.59 -9.42
N GLY A 96 -0.15 16.81 -10.62
CA GLY A 96 0.89 15.96 -11.20
C GLY A 96 2.14 15.91 -10.32
N THR A 97 2.58 17.07 -9.82
CA THR A 97 3.71 17.17 -8.88
C THR A 97 3.40 16.46 -7.56
N ALA A 98 2.21 16.67 -7.00
CA ALA A 98 1.79 16.00 -5.77
C ALA A 98 1.75 14.47 -5.94
N GLY A 99 1.21 13.97 -7.06
CA GLY A 99 1.20 12.55 -7.39
C GLY A 99 2.61 11.96 -7.50
N PHE A 100 3.54 12.68 -8.14
CA PHE A 100 4.94 12.28 -8.23
C PHE A 100 5.63 12.25 -6.86
N LEU A 101 5.42 13.26 -6.02
CA LEU A 101 5.96 13.29 -4.65
C LEU A 101 5.39 12.16 -3.79
N LEU A 102 4.10 11.87 -3.93
CA LEU A 102 3.49 10.70 -3.27
C LEU A 102 4.14 9.40 -3.72
N PHE A 103 4.38 9.23 -5.02
CA PHE A 103 5.10 8.07 -5.54
C PHE A 103 6.50 7.95 -4.91
N LEU A 104 7.31 9.02 -4.88
CA LEU A 104 8.61 8.99 -4.21
C LEU A 104 8.51 8.62 -2.72
N TYR A 105 7.47 9.11 -2.03
CA TYR A 105 7.25 8.77 -0.63
C TYR A 105 6.89 7.29 -0.45
N THR A 106 6.20 6.67 -1.42
CA THR A 106 5.99 5.21 -1.42
C THR A 106 7.29 4.43 -1.60
N LEU A 107 8.24 4.93 -2.41
CA LEU A 107 9.55 4.29 -2.57
C LEU A 107 10.40 4.39 -1.30
N TRP A 108 10.35 5.55 -0.62
CA TRP A 108 10.97 5.70 0.68
C TRP A 108 10.39 4.71 1.70
N ALA A 109 9.07 4.57 1.73
CA ALA A 109 8.40 3.57 2.57
C ALA A 109 8.82 2.13 2.25
N ALA A 110 9.02 1.82 0.96
CA ALA A 110 9.52 0.51 0.53
C ALA A 110 10.92 0.24 1.10
N PHE A 111 11.80 1.24 1.08
CA PHE A 111 13.13 1.13 1.66
C PHE A 111 13.09 0.91 3.17
N ASP A 112 12.34 1.73 3.90
CA ASP A 112 12.19 1.62 5.36
C ASP A 112 11.65 0.24 5.76
N THR A 113 10.60 -0.23 5.08
CA THR A 113 9.99 -1.54 5.37
C THR A 113 10.90 -2.72 4.98
N LEU A 114 11.70 -2.61 3.91
CA LEU A 114 12.73 -3.60 3.58
C LEU A 114 13.78 -3.71 4.69
N LEU A 115 14.14 -2.61 5.35
CA LEU A 115 15.04 -2.61 6.51
C LEU A 115 14.36 -3.09 7.81
N GLY A 116 13.03 -3.25 7.79
CA GLY A 116 12.24 -3.65 8.95
C GLY A 116 11.86 -2.48 9.85
N TYR A 117 11.97 -1.24 9.38
CA TYR A 117 11.48 -0.07 10.08
C TYR A 117 9.98 0.10 9.91
N ASP A 118 9.36 0.63 10.96
CA ASP A 118 7.92 0.76 11.07
C ASP A 118 7.45 2.03 10.35
N PHE A 119 7.20 1.93 9.05
CA PHE A 119 6.82 3.08 8.25
C PHE A 119 5.36 3.50 8.53
N ARG A 120 5.15 4.81 8.64
CA ARG A 120 3.82 5.42 8.82
C ARG A 120 3.70 6.66 7.94
N TYR A 121 2.75 6.63 7.00
CA TYR A 121 2.43 7.82 6.23
C TYR A 121 1.88 8.91 7.15
N PHE A 122 2.47 10.10 7.12
CA PHE A 122 2.03 11.21 7.98
C PHE A 122 0.54 11.54 7.82
N LEU A 123 0.03 11.52 6.58
CA LEU A 123 -1.35 11.89 6.23
C LEU A 123 -2.39 10.82 6.60
N ILE A 124 -2.04 9.54 6.49
CA ILE A 124 -3.02 8.43 6.48
C ILE A 124 -2.74 7.39 7.59
N GLY A 125 -1.54 7.40 8.16
CA GLY A 125 -1.04 6.34 9.04
C GLY A 125 -1.93 6.08 10.25
N LYS A 126 -2.44 7.13 10.92
CA LYS A 126 -3.29 6.99 12.12
C LYS A 126 -4.68 6.41 11.82
N VAL A 127 -5.26 6.69 10.64
CA VAL A 127 -6.59 6.20 10.28
C VAL A 127 -6.50 4.76 9.81
N VAL A 128 -5.53 4.45 8.95
CA VAL A 128 -5.35 3.10 8.41
C VAL A 128 -4.90 2.11 9.48
N SER A 129 -4.03 2.51 10.41
CA SER A 129 -3.63 1.63 11.52
C SER A 129 -4.83 1.19 12.35
N ARG A 130 -5.71 2.13 12.72
CA ARG A 130 -6.94 1.84 13.49
C ARG A 130 -7.88 0.87 12.76
N VAL A 131 -8.08 1.06 11.46
CA VAL A 131 -8.93 0.16 10.65
C VAL A 131 -8.30 -1.22 10.50
N SER A 132 -6.98 -1.29 10.34
CA SER A 132 -6.27 -2.56 10.24
C SER A 132 -6.35 -3.35 11.56
N GLU A 133 -6.09 -2.69 12.69
CA GLU A 133 -6.20 -3.28 14.03
C GLU A 133 -7.62 -3.78 14.32
N ALA A 134 -8.65 -2.98 14.00
CA ALA A 134 -10.04 -3.40 14.18
C ALA A 134 -10.39 -4.64 13.35
N ASN A 135 -9.86 -4.76 12.13
CA ASN A 135 -10.07 -5.93 11.28
C ASN A 135 -9.34 -7.17 11.80
N LEU A 136 -8.14 -7.01 12.34
CA LEU A 136 -7.39 -8.10 12.97
C LEU A 136 -8.13 -8.65 14.20
N LYS A 137 -8.61 -7.79 15.09
CA LYS A 137 -9.41 -8.18 16.26
C LYS A 137 -10.65 -8.98 15.88
N ARG A 138 -11.37 -8.57 14.82
CA ARG A 138 -12.53 -9.33 14.30
C ARG A 138 -12.14 -10.72 13.80
N GLN A 139 -10.96 -10.86 13.21
CA GLN A 139 -10.48 -12.14 12.69
C GLN A 139 -10.02 -13.08 13.82
N GLU A 140 -9.39 -12.54 14.86
CA GLU A 140 -9.05 -13.26 16.10
C GLU A 140 -10.31 -13.80 16.77
N HIS A 141 -11.34 -12.97 16.97
CA HIS A 141 -12.62 -13.41 17.53
C HIS A 141 -13.28 -14.55 16.74
N ARG A 142 -13.24 -14.51 15.39
CA ARG A 142 -13.77 -15.59 14.56
C ARG A 142 -12.99 -16.90 14.68
N LYS A 143 -11.65 -16.84 14.80
CA LYS A 143 -10.83 -18.05 15.03
C LYS A 143 -11.04 -18.61 16.43
N GLY A 144 -11.24 -17.75 17.44
CA GLY A 144 -11.59 -18.17 18.81
C GLY A 144 -12.89 -18.97 18.84
N TRP A 145 -13.97 -18.44 18.26
CA TRP A 145 -15.24 -19.17 18.17
C TRP A 145 -15.16 -20.48 17.37
N SER A 146 -14.38 -20.51 16.29
CA SER A 146 -14.18 -21.73 15.51
C SER A 146 -13.44 -22.83 16.28
N ASN A 147 -12.61 -22.47 17.26
CA ASN A 147 -11.91 -23.42 18.12
C ASN A 147 -12.75 -23.87 19.33
N GLU A 148 -13.73 -23.07 19.74
CA GLU A 148 -14.67 -23.42 20.82
C GLU A 148 -15.89 -24.23 20.35
N SER A 149 -16.12 -24.31 19.03
CA SER A 149 -17.28 -24.98 18.42
C SER A 149 -16.94 -26.28 17.66
N GLY A 150 -15.71 -26.77 17.77
CA GLY A 150 -15.25 -28.07 17.26
C GLY A 150 -14.77 -28.97 18.39
#